data_AF-A0A508U2Z9-F1
#
_entry.id   AF-A0A508U2Z9-F1
#
_cell.length_a   1.000
_cell.length_b   1.000
_cell.length_c   1.000
_cell.angle_alpha   90.00
_cell.angle_beta   90.00
_cell.angle_gamma   90.00
#
_symmetry.space_group_name_H-M   'P 1'
#
loop_
_entity.id
_entity.type
_entity.pdbx_description
1 polymer ?
#
loop_
_entity_poly.entity_id
_entity_poly.type
_entity_poly.pdbx_seq_one_letter_code
_entity_poly.pdbx_strand_id
1 'polypeptide(L)'
;MESTGVYWIREYEVLEQRAFEVILVNGRYAKNVPGRKPDVSEPAWLRQLYSCGLLRGSFRHDAEIATLRAYLRQRERLVEYAAAHIQHMQKVLIEMNRQLHRLVSDITGATGMRIVRPIVARAILTCWRPTVNSSIETIRTALVVTIGTNMSSR
;
A
#
# COMPACT_ATOMS: atom_id res chain seq x y z
N MET A 1 -17.83 -17.00 -3.74
CA MET A 1 -17.43 -15.58 -3.83
C MET A 1 -16.40 -15.40 -4.94
N GLU A 2 -16.50 -14.37 -5.77
CA GLU A 2 -15.53 -14.13 -6.85
C GLU A 2 -14.24 -13.49 -6.29
N SER A 3 -13.08 -13.98 -6.72
CA SER A 3 -11.76 -13.44 -6.32
C SER A 3 -11.39 -12.18 -7.11
N THR A 4 -12.24 -11.15 -7.06
CA THR A 4 -12.02 -9.92 -7.83
C THR A 4 -11.17 -8.93 -7.03
N GLY A 5 -9.92 -8.75 -7.44
CA GLY A 5 -9.01 -7.78 -6.81
C GLY A 5 -8.61 -8.17 -5.39
N VAL A 6 -8.60 -7.18 -4.48
CA VAL A 6 -8.17 -7.31 -3.06
C VAL A 6 -9.37 -7.31 -2.10
N TYR A 7 -10.55 -6.84 -2.54
CA TYR A 7 -11.72 -6.61 -1.68
C TYR A 7 -12.21 -7.88 -0.98
N TRP A 8 -12.19 -9.00 -1.69
CA TRP A 8 -12.64 -10.29 -1.16
C TRP A 8 -11.89 -10.75 0.09
N ILE A 9 -10.66 -10.28 0.34
CA ILE A 9 -9.84 -10.72 1.48
C ILE A 9 -10.54 -10.39 2.80
N ARG A 10 -11.05 -9.17 2.95
CA ARG A 10 -11.70 -8.74 4.21
C ARG A 10 -13.03 -9.42 4.43
N GLU A 11 -13.83 -9.51 3.39
CA GLU A 11 -15.13 -10.15 3.41
C GLU A 11 -14.98 -11.65 3.74
N TYR A 12 -13.98 -12.31 3.15
CA TYR A 12 -13.66 -13.70 3.43
C TYR A 12 -13.21 -13.90 4.88
N GLU A 13 -12.29 -13.07 5.39
CA GLU A 13 -11.81 -13.16 6.79
C GLU A 13 -12.97 -13.03 7.79
N VAL A 14 -13.91 -12.12 7.56
CA VAL A 14 -15.09 -11.93 8.44
C VAL A 14 -16.03 -13.14 8.38
N LEU A 15 -16.23 -13.72 7.20
CA LEU A 15 -17.08 -14.91 7.03
C LEU A 15 -16.44 -16.17 7.63
N GLU A 16 -15.13 -16.32 7.49
CA GLU A 16 -14.33 -17.40 8.10
C GLU A 16 -14.41 -17.34 9.62
N GLN A 17 -14.31 -16.14 10.22
CA GLN A 17 -14.49 -15.94 11.67
C GLN A 17 -15.89 -16.30 12.18
N ARG A 18 -16.90 -16.25 11.31
CA ARG A 18 -18.28 -16.64 11.61
C ARG A 18 -18.57 -18.11 11.28
N ALA A 19 -17.54 -18.90 11.01
CA ALA A 19 -17.63 -20.33 10.66
C ALA A 19 -18.46 -20.63 9.40
N PHE A 20 -18.51 -19.71 8.43
CA PHE A 20 -19.09 -20.00 7.12
C PHE A 20 -18.09 -20.71 6.21
N GLU A 21 -18.54 -21.74 5.51
CA GLU A 21 -17.77 -22.34 4.41
C GLU A 21 -17.83 -21.41 3.19
N VAL A 22 -16.73 -20.70 2.94
CA VAL A 22 -16.65 -19.77 1.81
C VAL A 22 -15.76 -20.35 0.72
N ILE A 23 -16.37 -20.59 -0.44
CA ILE A 23 -15.65 -21.02 -1.64
C ILE A 23 -15.30 -19.79 -2.47
N LEU A 24 -13.99 -19.55 -2.60
CA LEU A 24 -13.44 -18.50 -3.45
C LEU A 24 -13.28 -19.02 -4.88
N VAL A 25 -13.78 -18.30 -5.87
CA VAL A 25 -13.81 -18.72 -7.27
C VAL A 25 -13.09 -17.68 -8.12
N ASN A 26 -12.21 -18.14 -9.02
CA ASN A 26 -11.56 -17.26 -9.98
C ASN A 26 -12.58 -16.80 -11.03
N GLY A 27 -12.79 -15.48 -11.11
CA GLY A 27 -13.75 -14.85 -12.02
C GLY A 27 -13.57 -15.21 -13.50
N ARG A 28 -12.34 -15.49 -13.94
CA ARG A 28 -12.07 -15.94 -15.32
C ARG A 28 -12.72 -17.29 -15.62
N TYR A 29 -12.72 -18.21 -14.65
CA TYR A 29 -13.35 -19.52 -14.83
C TYR A 29 -14.87 -19.39 -14.87
N ALA A 30 -15.47 -18.58 -14.00
CA ALA A 30 -16.92 -18.36 -13.98
C ALA A 30 -17.46 -17.69 -15.26
N LYS A 31 -16.63 -16.85 -15.91
CA LYS A 31 -16.97 -16.17 -17.18
C LYS A 31 -16.85 -17.06 -18.40
N ASN A 32 -15.98 -18.08 -18.36
CA ASN A 32 -15.73 -18.99 -19.47
C ASN A 32 -16.69 -20.19 -19.52
N VAL A 33 -17.66 -20.30 -18.60
CA VAL A 33 -18.64 -21.38 -18.63
C VAL A 33 -19.70 -21.09 -19.71
N PRO A 34 -19.91 -22.01 -20.67
CA PRO A 34 -20.91 -21.83 -21.71
C PRO A 34 -22.34 -21.84 -21.13
N GLY A 35 -23.27 -21.16 -21.80
CA GLY A 35 -24.69 -21.15 -21.41
C GLY A 35 -25.12 -19.95 -20.55
N ARG A 36 -24.26 -18.92 -20.39
CA ARG A 36 -24.66 -17.68 -19.72
C ARG A 36 -25.63 -16.89 -20.60
N LYS A 37 -26.83 -16.65 -20.09
CA LYS A 37 -27.80 -15.74 -20.73
C LYS A 37 -27.40 -14.27 -20.47
N PRO A 38 -27.49 -13.37 -21.47
CA PRO A 38 -26.99 -11.98 -21.35
C PRO A 38 -27.65 -11.17 -20.24
N ASP A 39 -28.92 -11.45 -19.92
CA ASP A 39 -29.70 -10.68 -18.94
C ASP A 39 -29.53 -11.14 -17.49
N VAL A 40 -28.66 -12.13 -17.24
CA VAL A 40 -28.48 -12.69 -15.89
C VAL A 40 -27.42 -11.91 -15.13
N SER A 41 -27.82 -11.40 -13.97
CA SER A 41 -26.91 -10.74 -13.04
C SER A 41 -25.79 -11.67 -12.58
N GLU A 42 -24.59 -11.12 -12.39
CA GLU A 42 -23.39 -11.90 -12.04
C GLU A 42 -23.56 -12.74 -10.76
N PRO A 43 -24.20 -12.26 -9.67
CA PRO A 43 -24.47 -13.09 -8.49
C PRO A 43 -25.45 -14.24 -8.77
N ALA A 44 -26.48 -14.02 -9.61
CA ALA A 44 -27.43 -15.06 -9.97
C ALA A 44 -26.76 -16.15 -10.83
N TRP A 45 -25.88 -15.75 -11.75
CA TRP A 45 -25.07 -16.67 -12.54
C TRP A 45 -24.13 -17.51 -11.66
N LEU A 46 -23.42 -16.87 -10.73
CA LEU A 46 -22.54 -17.58 -9.79
C LEU A 46 -23.32 -18.58 -8.91
N ARG A 47 -24.52 -18.21 -8.43
CA ARG A 47 -25.37 -19.13 -7.67
C ARG A 47 -25.77 -20.35 -8.50
N GLN A 48 -26.14 -20.16 -9.76
CA GLN A 48 -26.49 -21.27 -10.64
C GLN A 48 -25.32 -22.22 -10.86
N LEU A 49 -24.13 -21.67 -11.14
CA LEU A 49 -22.91 -22.48 -11.29
C LEU A 49 -22.55 -23.24 -10.00
N TYR A 50 -22.78 -22.62 -8.84
CA TYR A 50 -22.58 -23.25 -7.53
C TYR A 50 -23.52 -24.44 -7.35
N SER A 51 -24.82 -24.26 -7.61
CA SER A 51 -25.82 -25.34 -7.51
C SER A 51 -25.52 -26.52 -8.44
N CYS A 52 -24.91 -26.26 -9.60
CA CYS A 52 -24.49 -27.29 -10.53
C CYS A 52 -23.14 -27.94 -10.19
N GLY A 53 -22.43 -27.49 -9.15
CA GLY A 53 -21.10 -27.99 -8.78
C GLY A 53 -20.00 -27.67 -9.80
N LEU A 54 -20.24 -26.72 -10.70
CA LEU A 54 -19.31 -26.35 -11.79
C LEU A 54 -18.20 -25.39 -11.31
N LEU A 55 -18.27 -24.92 -10.07
CA LEU A 55 -17.31 -23.97 -9.51
C LEU A 55 -16.17 -24.70 -8.82
N ARG A 56 -14.94 -24.45 -9.30
CA ARG A 56 -13.73 -24.91 -8.64
C ARG A 56 -13.22 -23.85 -7.66
N GLY A 57 -13.00 -24.26 -6.42
CA GLY A 57 -12.36 -23.43 -5.41
C GLY A 57 -10.94 -23.03 -5.83
N SER A 58 -10.61 -21.76 -5.63
CA SER A 58 -9.26 -21.23 -5.82
C SER A 58 -8.39 -21.64 -4.64
N PHE A 59 -7.16 -22.04 -4.93
CA PHE A 59 -6.22 -22.43 -3.89
C PHE A 59 -5.81 -21.21 -3.04
N ARG A 60 -6.07 -21.29 -1.73
CA ARG A 60 -5.55 -20.34 -0.73
C ARG A 60 -4.47 -21.04 0.08
N HIS A 61 -3.40 -20.31 0.39
CA HIS A 61 -2.42 -20.79 1.37
C HIS A 61 -2.99 -20.56 2.78
N ASP A 62 -2.48 -21.32 3.75
CA ASP A 62 -2.79 -21.07 5.15
C ASP A 62 -2.48 -19.62 5.55
N ALA A 63 -3.19 -19.12 6.56
CA ALA A 63 -3.11 -17.72 6.99
C ALA A 63 -1.65 -17.29 7.28
N GLU A 64 -0.86 -18.15 7.90
CA GLU A 64 0.55 -17.88 8.21
C GLU A 64 1.41 -17.74 6.94
N ILE A 65 1.22 -18.62 5.95
CA ILE A 65 1.97 -18.55 4.70
C ILE A 65 1.51 -17.35 3.86
N ALA A 66 0.21 -17.04 3.88
CA ALA A 66 -0.36 -15.88 3.19
C ALA A 66 0.22 -14.57 3.74
N THR A 67 0.32 -14.44 5.07
CA THR A 67 0.92 -13.26 5.72
C THR A 67 2.41 -13.13 5.41
N LEU A 68 3.18 -14.22 5.52
CA LEU A 68 4.60 -14.24 5.14
C LEU A 68 4.82 -13.79 3.69
N ARG A 69 4.01 -14.30 2.75
CA ARG A 69 4.07 -13.88 1.35
C ARG A 69 3.70 -12.42 1.13
N ALA A 70 2.77 -11.88 1.92
CA ALA A 70 2.46 -10.45 1.86
C ALA A 70 3.67 -9.60 2.27
N TYR A 71 4.39 -9.99 3.35
CA TYR A 71 5.61 -9.32 3.78
C TYR A 71 6.72 -9.38 2.72
N LEU A 72 6.95 -10.55 2.12
CA LEU A 72 7.97 -10.70 1.08
C LEU A 72 7.68 -9.83 -0.14
N ARG A 73 6.43 -9.82 -0.64
CA ARG A 73 6.03 -8.94 -1.75
C ARG A 73 6.18 -7.46 -1.40
N GLN A 74 5.86 -7.09 -0.15
CA GLN A 74 6.04 -5.71 0.29
C GLN A 74 7.52 -5.32 0.31
N ARG A 75 8.39 -6.22 0.79
CA ARG A 75 9.84 -6.00 0.76
C ARG A 75 10.35 -5.85 -0.68
N GLU A 76 9.95 -6.72 -1.59
CA GLU A 76 10.33 -6.64 -3.02
C GLU A 76 9.94 -5.28 -3.61
N ARG A 77 8.68 -4.86 -3.42
CA ARG A 77 8.23 -3.52 -3.87
C ARG A 77 9.03 -2.38 -3.26
N LEU A 78 9.33 -2.43 -1.97
CA LEU A 78 10.14 -1.40 -1.32
C LEU A 78 11.55 -1.33 -1.89
N VAL A 79 12.14 -2.47 -2.24
CA VAL A 79 13.45 -2.53 -2.90
C VAL A 79 13.38 -1.97 -4.32
N GLU A 80 12.37 -2.35 -5.11
CA GLU A 80 12.15 -1.81 -6.46
C GLU A 80 11.93 -0.29 -6.43
N TYR A 81 11.12 0.20 -5.49
CA TYR A 81 10.81 1.63 -5.38
C TYR A 81 11.93 2.45 -4.76
N ALA A 82 12.90 1.83 -4.08
CA ALA A 82 13.97 2.58 -3.41
C ALA A 82 14.73 3.49 -4.39
N ALA A 83 15.13 2.95 -5.54
CA ALA A 83 15.85 3.72 -6.56
C ALA A 83 14.99 4.83 -7.16
N ALA A 84 13.72 4.54 -7.47
CA ALA A 84 12.77 5.53 -7.99
C ALA A 84 12.54 6.67 -7.00
N HIS A 85 12.40 6.38 -5.71
CA HIS A 85 12.26 7.41 -4.67
C HIS A 85 13.50 8.30 -4.56
N ILE A 86 14.70 7.75 -4.69
CA ILE A 86 15.95 8.54 -4.70
C ILE A 86 15.98 9.51 -5.90
N GLN A 87 15.60 9.03 -7.09
CA GLN A 87 15.52 9.86 -8.28
C GLN A 87 14.46 10.95 -8.15
N HIS A 88 13.29 10.63 -7.58
CA HIS A 88 12.25 11.63 -7.31
C HIS A 88 12.73 12.70 -6.33
N MET A 89 13.43 12.32 -5.26
CA MET A 89 14.04 13.27 -4.32
C MET A 89 15.03 14.19 -5.04
N GLN A 90 15.90 13.64 -5.89
CA GLN A 90 16.84 14.44 -6.68
C GLN A 90 16.15 15.42 -7.61
N LYS A 91 15.10 14.97 -8.31
CA LYS A 91 14.31 15.80 -9.21
C LYS A 91 13.69 16.99 -8.49
N VAL A 92 13.03 16.76 -7.35
CA VAL A 92 12.43 17.84 -6.55
C VAL A 92 13.47 18.84 -6.07
N LEU A 93 14.64 18.37 -5.64
CA LEU A 93 15.73 19.27 -5.23
C LEU A 93 16.25 20.13 -6.40
N ILE A 94 16.31 19.58 -7.60
CA ILE A 94 16.68 20.33 -8.82
C ILE A 94 15.62 21.37 -9.17
N GLU A 95 14.33 21.03 -9.11
CA GLU A 95 13.22 21.96 -9.33
C GLU A 95 13.24 23.13 -8.32
N MET A 96 13.72 22.90 -7.10
CA MET A 96 13.93 23.94 -6.09
C MET A 96 15.25 24.74 -6.26
N ASN A 97 15.97 24.56 -7.37
CA ASN A 97 17.30 25.13 -7.60
C ASN A 97 18.34 24.76 -6.51
N ARG A 98 18.25 23.54 -5.97
CA ARG A 98 19.17 22.99 -4.96
C ARG A 98 19.89 21.76 -5.52
N GLN A 99 21.06 21.95 -6.12
CA GLN A 99 21.86 20.88 -6.74
C GLN A 99 22.71 20.11 -5.71
N LEU A 100 22.05 19.49 -4.72
CA LEU A 100 22.71 18.72 -3.64
C LEU A 100 23.54 17.54 -4.16
N HIS A 101 23.15 16.96 -5.30
CA HIS A 101 23.87 15.88 -5.96
C HIS A 101 25.29 16.27 -6.44
N ARG A 102 25.61 17.57 -6.56
CA ARG A 102 26.96 18.04 -6.91
C ARG A 102 27.89 18.15 -5.70
N LEU A 103 27.31 18.22 -4.50
CA LEU A 103 28.05 18.50 -3.27
C LEU A 103 28.23 17.25 -2.39
N VAL A 104 27.35 16.26 -2.54
CA VAL A 104 27.35 15.05 -1.73
C VAL A 104 27.28 13.84 -2.65
N SER A 105 28.18 12.87 -2.43
CA SER A 105 28.23 11.62 -3.18
C SER A 105 26.99 10.73 -2.96
N ASP A 106 26.38 10.79 -1.77
CA ASP A 106 25.17 10.06 -1.41
C ASP A 106 24.16 10.96 -0.68
N ILE A 107 22.98 11.15 -1.29
CA ILE A 107 21.89 11.96 -0.75
C ILE A 107 21.14 11.21 0.36
N THR A 108 21.11 9.87 0.31
CA THR A 108 20.43 9.03 1.30
C THR A 108 21.29 8.75 2.54
N GLY A 109 22.59 9.00 2.46
CA GLY A 109 23.51 8.88 3.59
C GLY A 109 23.19 9.86 4.72
N ALA A 110 23.83 9.64 5.88
CA ALA A 110 23.59 10.41 7.10
C ALA A 110 23.72 11.93 6.88
N THR A 111 24.74 12.37 6.14
CA THR A 111 24.99 13.78 5.84
C THR A 111 23.93 14.37 4.91
N GLY A 112 23.56 13.66 3.83
CA GLY A 112 22.51 14.10 2.90
C GLY A 112 21.16 14.23 3.58
N MET A 113 20.78 13.23 4.38
CA MET A 113 19.51 13.24 5.12
C MET A 113 19.47 14.31 6.22
N ARG A 114 20.60 14.70 6.81
CA ARG A 114 20.67 15.84 7.74
C ARG A 114 20.35 17.18 7.06
N ILE A 115 20.59 17.31 5.76
CA ILE A 115 20.26 18.51 4.98
C ILE A 115 18.83 18.44 4.45
N VAL A 116 18.40 17.28 3.94
CA VAL A 116 17.06 17.11 3.34
C VAL A 116 15.96 17.20 4.39
N ARG A 117 16.11 16.61 5.58
CA ARG A 117 15.07 16.61 6.61
C ARG A 117 14.61 18.03 7.01
N PRO A 118 15.50 19.00 7.28
CA PRO A 118 15.11 20.40 7.52
C PRO A 118 14.39 21.06 6.33
N ILE A 119 14.80 20.78 5.09
CA ILE A 119 14.19 21.35 3.87
C ILE A 119 12.73 20.88 3.77
N VAL A 120 12.51 19.57 3.94
CA VAL A 120 11.16 18.98 3.92
C VAL A 120 10.30 19.54 5.05
N ALA A 121 10.83 19.61 6.27
CA ALA A 121 10.10 20.17 7.41
C ALA A 121 9.67 21.62 7.14
N ARG A 122 10.57 22.45 6.60
CA ARG A 122 10.26 23.84 6.22
C ARG A 122 9.24 23.91 5.09
N ALA A 123 9.33 23.06 4.08
CA ALA A 123 8.39 23.02 2.97
C ALA A 123 6.96 22.67 3.45
N ILE A 124 6.83 21.65 4.30
CA ILE A 124 5.55 21.26 4.91
C ILE A 124 4.98 22.43 5.73
N LEU A 125 5.79 23.07 6.57
CA LEU A 125 5.41 24.26 7.33
C LEU A 125 4.91 25.39 6.44
N THR A 126 5.56 25.66 5.30
CA THR A 126 5.11 26.71 4.36
C THR A 126 3.81 26.36 3.64
N CYS A 127 3.60 25.08 3.28
CA CYS A 127 2.38 24.62 2.62
C CYS A 127 1.18 24.56 3.58
N TRP A 128 1.41 24.26 4.86
CA TRP A 128 0.37 24.19 5.91
C TRP A 128 0.11 25.52 6.61
N ARG A 129 0.92 26.56 6.34
CA ARG A 129 0.75 27.89 6.91
C ARG A 129 -0.64 28.54 6.68
N PRO A 130 -1.37 28.30 5.58
CA PRO A 130 -2.72 28.87 5.42
C PRO A 130 -3.80 28.17 6.27
N THR A 131 -3.55 26.97 6.81
CA THR A 131 -4.56 26.15 7.51
C THR A 131 -4.31 25.99 9.00
N VAL A 132 -3.17 26.45 9.52
CA VAL A 132 -2.77 26.24 10.92
C VAL A 132 -2.50 27.57 11.62
N ASN A 133 -3.29 27.86 12.66
CA ASN A 133 -3.19 29.09 13.47
C ASN A 133 -2.17 29.00 14.63
N SER A 134 -1.42 27.90 14.77
CA SER A 134 -0.46 27.72 15.88
C SER A 134 0.92 28.28 15.58
N SER A 135 1.64 28.69 16.64
CA SER A 135 2.97 29.30 16.53
C SER A 135 4.00 28.31 15.96
N ILE A 136 4.96 28.84 15.18
CA ILE A 136 6.03 28.08 14.50
C ILE A 136 6.84 27.21 15.48
N GLU A 137 7.02 27.65 16.73
CA GLU A 137 7.74 26.91 17.77
C GLU A 137 6.97 25.67 18.24
N THR A 138 5.64 25.75 18.31
CA THR A 138 4.78 24.62 18.69
C THR A 138 4.81 23.55 17.61
N ILE A 139 4.76 23.93 16.33
CA ILE A 139 4.81 22.99 15.20
C ILE A 139 6.20 22.34 15.09
N ARG A 140 7.27 23.12 15.29
CA ARG A 140 8.65 22.60 15.30
C ARG A 140 8.85 21.58 16.42
N THR A 141 8.33 21.86 17.62
CA THR A 141 8.42 20.95 18.76
C THR A 141 7.63 19.67 18.50
N ALA A 142 6.41 19.75 17.94
CA ALA A 142 5.61 18.58 17.59
C ALA A 142 6.27 17.68 16.52
N LEU A 143 6.87 18.29 15.48
CA LEU A 143 7.59 17.57 14.43
C LEU A 143 8.89 16.93 14.94
N VAL A 144 9.64 17.61 15.82
CA VAL A 144 10.86 17.06 16.41
C VAL A 144 10.55 15.92 17.39
N VAL A 145 9.49 16.04 18.21
CA VAL A 145 9.04 14.98 19.12
C VAL A 145 8.62 13.72 18.34
N THR A 146 7.97 13.88 17.19
CA THR A 146 7.53 12.73 16.36
C THR A 146 8.70 12.01 15.68
N ILE A 147 9.83 12.70 15.45
CA ILE A 147 11.03 12.12 14.82
C ILE A 147 12.01 11.57 15.88
N GLY A 148 12.02 12.13 17.09
CA GLY A 148 12.90 11.72 18.19
C GLY A 148 12.45 10.45 18.94
N THR A 149 11.15 10.16 19.00
CA THR A 149 10.66 8.97 19.71
C THR A 149 10.94 7.64 19.01
N ASN A 150 11.31 7.64 17.73
CA ASN A 150 11.65 6.43 16.97
C ASN A 150 13.16 6.04 17.02
N MET A 151 14.00 6.80 17.74
CA MET A 151 15.42 6.45 17.95
C MET A 151 15.76 6.02 19.39
N SER A 152 14.78 5.91 20.30
CA SER A 152 15.01 5.48 21.69
C SER A 152 14.38 4.11 22.03
N SER A 153 14.00 3.32 21.03
CA SER A 153 13.59 1.92 21.23
C SER A 153 14.31 0.99 20.25
N ARG A 154 15.64 0.94 20.35
CA ARG A 154 16.50 -0.21 20.03
C ARG A 154 17.93 0.07 20.47
#